data_AF-A0A8E0R6C5-F1
#
_entry.id   AF-A0A8E0R6C5-F1
#
_cell.length_a   1.000
_cell.length_b   1.000
_cell.length_c   1.000
_cell.angle_alpha   90.00
_cell.angle_beta   90.00
_cell.angle_gamma   90.00
#
_symmetry.space_group_name_H-M   'P 1'
#
loop_
_entity.id
_entity.type
_entity.pdbx_description
1 polymer ?
#
loop_
_entity_poly.entity_id
_entity_poly.type
_entity_poly.pdbx_seq_one_letter_code
_entity_poly.pdbx_strand_id
1 'polypeptide(L)'
;MLIPVLLFIVGLLCLIKGGDWFVDGATGIARRFHVPELLIGATVVSIGTTLPEVMVSTTSALTGHGEIAYGNAIGSVICNSALIAAIPIVAKPGKVDPKSLRTPVLFFFVAAAFYAGVAYTTGSFTRLVGIILLAMFVAYIVCNVMAMKNATAPEEEEEPEENASFA
;
A
#
# COMPACT_ATOMS: atom_id res chain seq x y z
N MET A 1 22.25 27.61 -10.76
CA MET A 1 20.77 27.50 -10.84
C MET A 1 20.32 26.68 -12.06
N LEU A 2 20.91 26.86 -13.25
CA LEU A 2 20.53 26.10 -14.45
C LEU A 2 20.69 24.57 -14.30
N ILE A 3 21.79 24.12 -13.67
CA ILE A 3 22.07 22.69 -13.47
C ILE A 3 21.00 22.00 -12.60
N PRO A 4 20.63 22.51 -11.40
CA PRO A 4 19.52 21.96 -10.62
C PRO A 4 18.19 21.90 -11.37
N VAL A 5 17.86 22.94 -12.15
CA VAL A 5 16.61 22.99 -12.93
C VAL A 5 16.62 21.92 -14.02
N LEU A 6 17.74 21.74 -14.73
CA LEU A 6 17.87 20.71 -15.74
C LEU A 6 17.74 19.31 -15.13
N LEU A 7 18.43 19.06 -14.01
CA LEU A 7 18.33 17.79 -13.27
C LEU A 7 16.90 17.54 -12.78
N PHE A 8 16.19 18.57 -12.32
CA PHE A 8 14.80 18.47 -11.90
C PHE A 8 13.89 18.06 -13.07
N ILE A 9 14.03 18.69 -14.24
CA ILE A 9 13.23 18.36 -15.42
C ILE A 9 13.51 16.93 -15.87
N VAL A 10 14.79 16.55 -15.98
CA VAL A 10 15.16 15.18 -16.38
C VAL A 10 14.64 14.16 -15.37
N GLY A 11 14.82 14.42 -14.07
CA GLY A 11 14.30 13.57 -13.00
C GLY A 11 12.79 13.40 -13.07
N LEU A 12 12.04 14.49 -13.29
CA LEU A 12 10.59 14.46 -13.43
C LEU A 12 10.15 13.64 -14.64
N LEU A 13 10.80 13.81 -15.79
CA LEU A 13 10.51 13.02 -16.99
C LEU A 13 10.79 11.53 -16.77
N CYS A 14 11.93 11.20 -16.13
CA CYS A 14 12.26 9.83 -15.75
C CYS A 14 11.26 9.25 -14.76
N LEU A 15 10.74 10.04 -13.82
CA LEU A 15 9.76 9.60 -12.84
C LEU A 15 8.42 9.29 -13.49
N ILE A 16 7.91 10.19 -14.34
CA ILE A 16 6.65 9.98 -15.07
C ILE A 16 6.76 8.74 -15.95
N LYS A 17 7.81 8.68 -16.79
CA LYS A 17 7.95 7.59 -17.75
C LYS A 17 8.31 6.25 -17.09
N GLY A 18 9.13 6.30 -16.04
CA GLY A 18 9.48 5.13 -15.24
C GLY A 18 8.28 4.58 -14.48
N GLY A 19 7.39 5.44 -13.97
CA GLY A 19 6.13 5.05 -13.35
C GLY A 19 5.24 4.25 -14.31
N ASP A 20 5.00 4.78 -15.51
CA ASP A 20 4.21 4.09 -16.55
C ASP A 20 4.80 2.70 -16.86
N TRP A 21 6.11 2.65 -17.14
CA TRP A 21 6.80 1.40 -17.46
C TRP A 21 6.79 0.38 -16.32
N PHE A 22 6.88 0.86 -15.08
CA PHE A 22 6.84 0.01 -13.90
C PHE A 22 5.45 -0.63 -13.72
N VAL A 23 4.37 0.16 -13.84
CA VAL A 23 3.00 -0.33 -13.73
C VAL A 23 2.66 -1.27 -14.90
N ASP A 24 3.03 -0.92 -16.13
CA ASP A 24 2.82 -1.77 -17.31
C ASP A 24 3.58 -3.10 -17.20
N GLY A 25 4.82 -3.06 -16.74
CA GLY A 25 5.63 -4.26 -16.50
C GLY A 25 5.02 -5.16 -15.41
N ALA A 26 4.59 -4.57 -14.30
CA ALA A 26 3.98 -5.29 -13.19
C ALA A 26 2.65 -5.95 -13.59
N THR A 27 1.77 -5.23 -14.28
CA THR A 27 0.51 -5.79 -14.81
C THR A 27 0.74 -6.85 -15.87
N GLY A 28 1.76 -6.70 -16.73
CA GLY A 28 2.18 -7.73 -17.68
C GLY A 28 2.62 -9.04 -17.00
N ILE A 29 3.37 -8.94 -15.89
CA ILE A 29 3.71 -10.09 -15.05
C ILE A 29 2.44 -10.70 -14.45
N ALA A 30 1.51 -9.88 -13.94
CA ALA A 30 0.25 -10.35 -13.37
C ALA A 30 -0.52 -11.27 -14.33
N ARG A 31 -0.66 -10.82 -15.59
CA ARG A 31 -1.34 -11.57 -16.66
C ARG A 31 -0.64 -12.88 -16.99
N ARG A 32 0.70 -12.88 -17.07
CA ARG A 32 1.48 -14.08 -17.40
C ARG A 32 1.38 -15.16 -16.32
N PHE A 33 1.30 -14.75 -15.06
CA PHE A 33 1.17 -15.67 -13.92
C PHE A 33 -0.29 -15.96 -13.54
N HIS A 34 -1.27 -15.47 -14.30
CA HIS A 34 -2.71 -15.61 -14.02
C HIS A 34 -3.09 -15.17 -12.60
N VAL A 35 -2.43 -14.12 -12.10
CA VAL A 35 -2.74 -13.53 -10.80
C VAL A 35 -3.52 -12.23 -11.00
N PRO A 36 -4.45 -11.88 -10.09
CA PRO A 36 -5.23 -10.64 -10.20
C PRO A 36 -4.33 -9.41 -10.30
N GLU A 37 -4.60 -8.50 -11.24
CA GLU A 37 -3.84 -7.25 -11.38
C GLU A 37 -3.88 -6.41 -10.09
N LEU A 38 -5.02 -6.44 -9.38
CA LEU A 38 -5.19 -5.80 -8.08
C LEU A 38 -4.20 -6.32 -7.03
N LEU A 39 -3.87 -7.61 -7.07
CA LEU A 39 -2.90 -8.22 -6.15
C LEU A 39 -1.50 -7.67 -6.38
N ILE A 40 -1.07 -7.59 -7.64
CA ILE A 40 0.24 -7.04 -8.00
C ILE A 40 0.31 -5.55 -7.69
N GLY A 41 -0.78 -4.80 -7.94
CA GLY A 41 -0.91 -3.40 -7.56
C GLY A 41 -0.72 -3.19 -6.05
N ALA A 42 -1.46 -3.96 -5.24
CA ALA A 42 -1.44 -3.86 -3.78
C ALA A 42 -0.13 -4.34 -3.13
N THR A 43 0.68 -5.13 -3.84
CA THR A 43 1.92 -5.74 -3.30
C THR A 43 3.16 -5.15 -3.97
N VAL A 44 3.50 -5.62 -5.17
CA VAL A 44 4.75 -5.27 -5.87
C VAL A 44 4.81 -3.79 -6.21
N VAL A 45 3.73 -3.25 -6.78
CA VAL A 45 3.71 -1.83 -7.17
C VAL A 45 3.77 -0.94 -5.94
N SER A 46 2.90 -1.21 -4.95
CA SER A 46 2.86 -0.50 -3.67
C SER A 46 4.21 -0.51 -2.92
N ILE A 47 4.87 -1.67 -2.83
CA ILE A 47 6.20 -1.76 -2.22
C ILE A 47 7.20 -0.94 -3.04
N GLY A 48 7.21 -1.12 -4.36
CA GLY A 48 8.15 -0.44 -5.26
C GLY A 48 8.07 1.08 -5.16
N THR A 49 6.87 1.65 -5.10
CA THR A 49 6.68 3.10 -4.95
C THR A 49 7.05 3.62 -3.56
N THR A 50 7.06 2.76 -2.54
CA THR A 50 7.38 3.11 -1.14
C THR A 50 8.85 2.87 -0.76
N LEU A 51 9.61 2.22 -1.65
CA LEU A 51 11.04 1.95 -1.42
C LEU A 51 11.87 3.22 -1.21
N PRO A 52 11.71 4.31 -1.97
CA PRO A 52 12.44 5.56 -1.74
C PRO A 52 12.25 6.09 -0.31
N GLU A 53 11.03 6.03 0.21
CA GLU A 53 10.66 6.48 1.54
C GLU A 53 11.30 5.59 2.61
N VAL A 54 11.28 4.27 2.41
CA VAL A 54 11.96 3.33 3.32
C VAL A 54 13.45 3.59 3.36
N MET A 55 14.06 3.87 2.20
CA MET A 55 15.49 4.20 2.10
C MET A 55 15.80 5.50 2.84
N VAL A 56 15.05 6.57 2.60
CA VAL A 56 15.24 7.87 3.27
C VAL A 56 15.04 7.74 4.78
N SER A 57 13.98 7.07 5.23
CA SER A 57 13.72 6.85 6.65
C SER A 57 14.83 6.03 7.31
N THR A 58 15.29 4.96 6.65
CA THR A 58 16.32 4.07 7.18
C THR A 58 17.66 4.79 7.26
N THR A 59 18.07 5.48 6.19
CA THR A 59 19.32 6.26 6.19
C THR A 59 19.27 7.34 7.26
N SER A 60 18.16 8.08 7.37
CA SER A 60 18.00 9.13 8.40
C SER A 60 18.13 8.55 9.80
N ALA A 61 17.44 7.45 10.09
CA ALA A 61 17.52 6.76 11.38
C ALA A 61 18.94 6.25 11.69
N LEU A 62 19.65 5.70 10.69
CA LEU A 62 21.04 5.23 10.84
C LEU A 62 22.02 6.38 11.09
N THR A 63 21.75 7.57 10.53
CA THR A 63 22.55 8.78 10.78
C THR A 63 22.22 9.49 12.10
N GLY A 64 21.31 8.92 12.91
CA GLY A 64 20.91 9.50 14.20
C GLY A 64 19.76 10.51 14.13
N HIS A 65 19.19 10.74 12.94
CA HIS A 65 18.07 11.65 12.71
C HIS A 65 16.73 10.88 12.71
N GLY A 66 16.37 10.35 13.88
CA GLY A 66 15.13 9.58 14.06
C GLY A 66 13.87 10.41 13.84
N GLU A 67 13.93 11.71 14.13
CA GLU A 67 12.88 12.70 13.90
C GLU A 67 12.55 12.86 12.41
N ILE A 68 13.56 12.82 11.53
CA ILE A 68 13.37 12.88 10.08
C ILE A 68 12.73 11.59 9.58
N ALA A 69 13.19 10.44 10.09
CA ALA A 69 12.59 9.15 9.76
C ALA A 69 11.11 9.06 10.18
N TYR A 70 10.78 9.56 11.37
CA TYR A 70 9.41 9.65 11.86
C TYR A 70 8.55 10.57 10.98
N GLY A 71 9.05 11.78 10.70
CA GLY A 71 8.35 12.76 9.87
C GLY A 71 8.10 12.25 8.46
N ASN A 72 9.09 11.57 7.86
CA ASN A 72 8.95 10.95 6.55
C ASN A 72 7.89 9.84 6.55
N ALA A 73 7.92 8.94 7.54
CA ALA A 73 6.95 7.84 7.62
C ALA A 73 5.50 8.34 7.75
N ILE A 74 5.23 9.28 8.66
CA ILE A 74 3.87 9.81 8.87
C ILE A 74 3.45 10.74 7.74
N GLY A 75 4.35 11.59 7.26
CA GLY A 75 4.09 12.52 6.16
C GLY A 75 3.69 11.77 4.87
N SER A 76 4.37 10.68 4.54
CA SER A 76 4.04 9.86 3.38
C SER A 76 2.67 9.20 3.50
N VAL A 77 2.28 8.70 4.67
CA VAL A 77 0.93 8.13 4.87
C VAL A 77 -0.17 9.18 4.67
N ILE A 78 0.04 10.39 5.19
CA ILE A 78 -0.90 11.51 5.04
C ILE A 78 -0.98 11.91 3.56
N CYS A 79 0.16 12.09 2.89
CA CYS A 79 0.20 12.45 1.48
C CYS A 79 -0.48 11.38 0.60
N ASN A 80 -0.18 10.10 0.84
CA ASN A 80 -0.74 9.01 0.06
C ASN A 80 -2.27 8.92 0.22
N SER A 81 -2.77 9.10 1.44
CA SER A 81 -4.21 9.00 1.73
C SER A 81 -4.98 10.25 1.30
N ALA A 82 -4.45 11.44 1.58
CA ALA A 82 -5.17 12.70 1.37
C ALA A 82 -4.98 13.27 -0.03
N LEU A 83 -3.81 13.08 -0.65
CA LEU A 83 -3.48 13.64 -1.97
C LEU A 83 -3.52 12.55 -3.04
N ILE A 84 -2.66 11.53 -2.93
CA ILE A 84 -2.48 10.54 -4.01
C ILE A 84 -3.74 9.71 -4.22
N ALA A 85 -4.40 9.24 -3.16
CA ALA A 85 -5.64 8.47 -3.29
C ALA A 85 -6.85 9.34 -3.69
N ALA A 86 -6.90 10.60 -3.25
CA ALA A 86 -8.01 11.50 -3.55
C ALA A 86 -8.07 11.92 -5.02
N ILE A 87 -6.91 12.16 -5.66
CA ILE A 87 -6.84 12.63 -7.04
C ILE A 87 -7.53 11.66 -8.03
N PRO A 88 -7.22 10.34 -8.05
CA PRO A 88 -7.90 9.38 -8.92
C PRO A 88 -9.40 9.25 -8.64
N ILE A 89 -9.82 9.33 -7.38
CA ILE A 89 -11.25 9.24 -6.99
C ILE A 89 -12.03 10.43 -7.57
N VAL A 90 -11.46 11.64 -7.48
CA VAL A 90 -12.09 12.85 -8.05
C VAL A 90 -12.05 12.83 -9.57
N ALA A 91 -10.92 12.40 -10.16
CA ALA A 91 -10.75 12.39 -11.61
C ALA A 91 -11.60 11.32 -12.31
N LYS A 92 -11.76 10.13 -11.71
CA LYS A 92 -12.54 9.02 -12.26
C LYS A 92 -13.17 8.21 -11.13
N PRO A 93 -14.38 8.58 -10.67
CA PRO A 93 -15.08 7.84 -9.64
C PRO A 93 -15.32 6.39 -10.09
N GLY A 94 -14.85 5.44 -9.30
CA GLY A 94 -15.03 4.00 -9.53
C GLY A 94 -15.87 3.37 -8.41
N LYS A 95 -16.54 2.25 -8.71
CA LYS A 95 -17.13 1.41 -7.67
C LYS A 95 -16.00 0.69 -6.94
N VAL A 96 -16.00 0.80 -5.61
CA VAL A 96 -15.04 0.14 -4.74
C VAL A 96 -15.74 -1.03 -4.07
N ASP A 97 -15.17 -2.23 -4.16
CA ASP A 97 -15.68 -3.37 -3.41
C ASP A 97 -15.24 -3.27 -1.93
N PRO A 98 -16.18 -3.06 -0.99
CA PRO A 98 -15.85 -2.95 0.42
C PRO A 98 -15.24 -4.23 1.00
N LYS A 99 -15.51 -5.41 0.43
CA LYS A 99 -14.92 -6.67 0.89
C LYS A 99 -13.40 -6.67 0.65
N SER A 100 -12.97 -6.21 -0.53
CA SER A 100 -11.54 -6.12 -0.90
C SER A 100 -10.75 -5.16 0.00
N LEU A 101 -11.39 -4.08 0.48
CA LEU A 101 -10.72 -3.09 1.35
C LEU A 101 -10.73 -3.44 2.83
N ARG A 102 -11.58 -4.37 3.28
CA ARG A 102 -11.75 -4.66 4.71
C ARG A 102 -10.44 -5.09 5.38
N THR A 103 -9.71 -6.01 4.76
CA THR A 103 -8.45 -6.53 5.31
C THR A 103 -7.34 -5.46 5.34
N PRO A 104 -7.04 -4.75 4.24
CA PRO A 104 -6.07 -3.65 4.28
C PRO A 104 -6.40 -2.56 5.29
N VAL A 105 -7.66 -2.12 5.35
CA VAL A 105 -8.09 -1.05 6.26
C VAL A 105 -7.97 -1.49 7.73
N LEU A 106 -8.33 -2.73 8.05
CA LEU A 106 -8.17 -3.27 9.40
C LEU A 106 -6.70 -3.26 9.85
N PHE A 107 -5.81 -3.81 9.03
CA PHE A 107 -4.37 -3.83 9.34
C PHE A 107 -3.79 -2.42 9.46
N PHE A 108 -4.23 -1.49 8.60
CA PHE A 108 -3.83 -0.09 8.67
C PHE A 108 -4.19 0.53 10.02
N PHE A 109 -5.45 0.43 10.46
CA PHE A 109 -5.87 1.04 11.72
C PHE A 109 -5.26 0.35 12.94
N VAL A 110 -5.07 -0.97 12.92
CA VAL A 110 -4.38 -1.69 14.00
C VAL A 110 -2.92 -1.24 14.10
N ALA A 111 -2.20 -1.17 12.98
CA ALA A 111 -0.82 -0.69 12.96
C ALA A 111 -0.71 0.77 13.39
N ALA A 112 -1.63 1.64 12.93
CA ALA A 112 -1.68 3.05 13.31
C ALA A 112 -1.98 3.23 14.80
N ALA A 113 -2.93 2.47 15.36
CA ALA A 113 -3.26 2.51 16.78
C ALA A 113 -2.10 2.03 17.65
N PHE A 114 -1.43 0.93 17.26
CA PHE A 114 -0.23 0.46 17.94
C PHE A 114 0.90 1.50 17.88
N TYR A 115 1.15 2.06 16.70
CA TYR A 115 2.16 3.09 16.49
C TYR A 115 1.89 4.33 17.35
N ALA A 116 0.66 4.84 17.34
CA ALA A 116 0.24 5.97 18.16
C ALA A 116 0.36 5.64 19.65
N GLY A 117 -0.07 4.45 20.07
CA GLY A 117 0.05 3.99 21.45
C GLY A 117 1.50 4.01 21.96
N VAL A 118 2.45 3.51 21.15
CA VAL A 118 3.88 3.59 21.49
C VAL A 118 4.36 5.03 21.54
N ALA A 119 3.97 5.87 20.56
CA ALA A 119 4.34 7.27 20.53
C ALA A 119 3.89 8.03 21.80
N TYR A 120 2.65 7.83 22.24
CA TYR A 120 2.08 8.53 23.40
C TYR A 120 2.57 7.98 24.75
N THR A 121 2.91 6.70 24.84
CA THR A 121 3.34 6.08 26.12
C THR A 121 4.85 6.16 26.33
N THR A 122 5.61 5.84 25.30
CA THR A 122 7.07 5.63 25.40
C THR A 122 7.85 6.80 24.82
N GLY A 123 7.25 7.59 23.92
CA GLY A 123 7.89 8.74 23.27
C GLY A 123 9.10 8.38 22.39
N SER A 124 9.40 7.10 22.20
CA SER A 124 10.55 6.60 21.46
C SER A 124 10.26 5.26 20.78
N PHE A 125 10.85 5.05 19.61
CA PHE A 125 10.68 3.84 18.81
C PHE A 125 11.91 2.96 18.96
N THR A 126 11.78 1.88 19.74
CA THR A 126 12.84 0.90 19.93
C THR A 126 12.88 -0.12 18.79
N ARG A 127 13.98 -0.86 18.66
CA ARG A 127 14.12 -1.95 17.67
C ARG A 127 13.01 -2.99 17.80
N LEU A 128 12.56 -3.27 19.03
CA LEU A 128 11.48 -4.21 19.28
C LEU A 128 10.16 -3.75 18.65
N VAL A 129 9.82 -2.47 18.82
CA VAL A 129 8.63 -1.87 18.18
C VAL A 129 8.71 -1.98 16.66
N GLY A 130 9.89 -1.69 16.09
CA GLY A 130 10.14 -1.84 14.65
C GLY A 130 9.95 -3.28 14.16
N ILE A 131 10.45 -4.28 14.91
CA ILE A 131 10.27 -5.71 14.59
C ILE A 131 8.79 -6.10 14.65
N ILE A 132 8.04 -5.62 15.65
CA ILE A 132 6.60 -5.89 15.77
C ILE A 132 5.83 -5.28 14.60
N LEU A 133 6.10 -4.02 14.23
CA LEU A 133 5.51 -3.37 13.06
C LEU A 133 5.83 -4.10 11.76
N LEU A 134 7.08 -4.55 11.59
CA LEU A 134 7.50 -5.34 10.43
C LEU A 134 6.80 -6.70 10.38
N ALA A 135 6.66 -7.39 11.52
CA ALA A 135 5.92 -8.65 11.61
C ALA A 135 4.44 -8.48 11.24
N MET A 136 3.81 -7.39 11.71
CA MET A 136 2.44 -7.04 11.29
C MET A 136 2.33 -6.76 9.79
N PHE A 137 3.32 -6.07 9.21
CA PHE A 137 3.38 -5.85 7.76
C PHE A 137 3.50 -7.17 6.97
N VAL A 138 4.37 -8.08 7.41
CA VAL A 138 4.50 -9.40 6.78
C VAL A 138 3.19 -10.19 6.89
N ALA A 139 2.57 -10.20 8.08
CA ALA A 139 1.27 -10.85 8.29
C ALA A 139 0.18 -10.25 7.37
N TYR A 140 0.14 -8.92 7.25
CA TYR A 140 -0.77 -8.23 6.33
C TYR A 140 -0.59 -8.70 4.90
N ILE A 141 0.65 -8.72 4.38
CA ILE A 141 0.93 -9.16 3.01
C ILE A 141 0.47 -10.61 2.80
N VAL A 142 0.78 -11.51 3.72
CA VAL A 142 0.37 -12.93 3.63
C VAL A 142 -1.16 -13.05 3.63
N CYS A 143 -1.85 -12.42 4.58
CA CYS A 143 -3.30 -12.45 4.66
C CYS A 143 -3.96 -11.84 3.41
N ASN A 144 -3.43 -10.73 2.89
CA ASN A 144 -3.96 -10.05 1.72
C ASN A 144 -3.79 -10.90 0.45
N VAL A 145 -2.63 -11.54 0.29
CA VAL A 145 -2.36 -12.47 -0.82
C VAL A 145 -3.28 -13.69 -0.75
N MET A 146 -3.46 -14.28 0.43
CA MET A 146 -4.36 -15.42 0.63
C MET A 146 -5.82 -15.07 0.35
N ALA A 147 -6.29 -13.93 0.88
CA ALA A 147 -7.66 -13.47 0.67
C ALA A 147 -7.97 -13.24 -0.81
N MET A 148 -7.07 -12.58 -1.55
CA MET A 148 -7.27 -12.33 -2.97
C MET A 148 -7.17 -13.60 -3.82
N LYS A 149 -6.31 -14.57 -3.44
CA LYS A 149 -6.24 -15.86 -4.13
C LYS A 149 -7.51 -16.69 -3.91
N ASN A 150 -8.07 -16.66 -2.70
CA ASN A 150 -9.28 -17.40 -2.37
C ASN A 150 -10.55 -16.78 -2.97
N ALA A 151 -10.62 -15.45 -3.07
CA ALA A 151 -11.70 -14.76 -3.77
C ALA A 151 -11.73 -15.03 -5.30
N THR A 152 -10.69 -15.66 -5.85
CA THR A 152 -10.61 -16.08 -7.25
C THR A 152 -10.94 -17.58 -7.42
N ALA A 153 -11.17 -18.32 -6.33
CA ALA A 153 -11.83 -19.63 -6.44
C ALA A 153 -13.30 -19.37 -6.81
N PRO A 154 -13.89 -20.14 -7.74
CA PRO A 154 -15.29 -19.93 -8.08
C PRO A 154 -16.10 -20.18 -6.82
N GLU A 155 -16.69 -19.13 -6.27
CA GLU A 155 -17.92 -19.26 -5.49
C GLU A 155 -18.92 -19.84 -6.51
N GLU A 156 -19.01 -21.17 -6.58
CA GLU A 156 -20.17 -21.84 -7.15
C GLU A 156 -21.39 -21.17 -6.53
N GLU A 157 -22.28 -20.73 -7.42
CA GLU A 157 -23.56 -20.16 -7.10
C GLU A 157 -24.33 -21.13 -6.20
N GLU A 158 -24.20 -21.00 -4.88
CA GLU A 158 -25.25 -21.46 -3.96
C GLU A 158 -26.40 -20.45 -4.09
N GLU A 159 -27.17 -20.57 -5.18
CA GLU A 159 -28.56 -20.16 -5.16
C GLU A 159 -29.26 -20.97 -4.06
N PRO A 160 -29.88 -20.35 -3.04
CA PRO A 160 -30.74 -21.08 -2.15
C PRO A 160 -31.99 -21.48 -2.94
N GLU A 161 -32.12 -22.76 -3.26
CA GLU A 161 -33.42 -23.39 -3.46
C GLU A 161 -34.23 -23.20 -2.17
N GLU A 162 -35.19 -22.25 -2.14
CA GLU A 162 -36.48 -22.48 -1.47
C GLU A 162 -37.52 -21.37 -1.73
N ASN A 163 -38.69 -21.85 -2.18
CA ASN A 163 -40.04 -21.30 -1.95
C ASN A 163 -40.64 -20.25 -2.90
N ALA A 164 -41.30 -20.76 -3.94
CA ALA A 164 -42.72 -20.44 -4.16
C ALA A 164 -43.46 -21.60 -4.89
N SER A 165 -43.78 -22.64 -4.13
CA SER A 165 -45.08 -23.32 -4.29
C SER A 165 -46.18 -22.34 -3.86
N PHE A 166 -47.36 -22.45 -4.49
CA PHE A 166 -48.63 -21.75 -4.24
C PHE A 166 -48.82 -20.36 -4.86
N ALA A 167 -49.37 -20.32 -6.08
CA ALA A 167 -50.73 -19.84 -6.40
C ALA A 167 -50.94 -19.75 -7.92
#